data_AF-A0A536HPW5-F1
#
_entry.id   AF-A0A536HPW5-F1
#
_cell.length_a   1.000
_cell.length_b   1.000
_cell.length_c   1.000
_cell.angle_alpha   90.00
_cell.angle_beta   90.00
_cell.angle_gamma   90.00
#
_symmetry.space_group_name_H-M   'P 1'
#
loop_
_entity.id
_entity.type
_entity.pdbx_description
1 polymer ?
#
loop_
_entity_poly.entity_id
_entity_poly.type
_entity_poly.pdbx_seq_one_letter_code
_entity_poly.pdbx_strand_id
1 'polypeptide(L)'
;MRIVAWLLVVAGLVLVGVGVAAAVGQAGSGAQPWGNELSDNFTFVKALPFVVGFGVAVGLLMSRTYGAKVRADGAVRRWSPGTVFGHWVLTLGFVLALPTGMWQYLGGILDVNLPIPLYLFYRVHYIGASIVLFAVAAFVSYLYLTGDRSLVVPRGQWGRHLLGLAYELPPSLRGRYAKLLRVDLRQPRPPAGKFTFYEKVVEFPSWSIVLALITITGLIKAGRYLIPVPGFVLWLASTLHVAAMVIIVIKLLDHLRYTFPRWSLMGAITTTWMKERAPAPGQSSSERSGTSAAGVAGGGDT
;
A
#
# COMPACT_ATOMS: atom_id res chain seq x y z
N MET A 1 20.21 -11.64 -19.15
CA MET A 1 19.32 -10.96 -18.17
C MET A 1 19.39 -11.48 -16.73
N ARG A 2 19.53 -12.79 -16.46
CA ARG A 2 19.59 -13.35 -15.08
C ARG A 2 20.76 -12.82 -14.25
N ILE A 3 21.95 -12.74 -14.84
CA ILE A 3 23.20 -12.29 -14.18
C ILE A 3 23.10 -10.82 -13.79
N VAL A 4 22.65 -9.94 -14.70
CA VAL A 4 22.52 -8.49 -14.45
C VAL A 4 21.64 -8.18 -13.23
N ALA A 5 20.48 -8.83 -13.10
CA ALA A 5 19.61 -8.60 -11.94
C ALA A 5 20.20 -9.16 -10.63
N TRP A 6 21.01 -10.23 -10.67
CA TRP A 6 21.74 -10.66 -9.47
C TRP A 6 22.89 -9.71 -9.12
N LEU A 7 23.58 -9.16 -10.11
CA LEU A 7 24.58 -8.12 -9.90
C LEU A 7 23.96 -6.86 -9.29
N LEU A 8 22.76 -6.45 -9.72
CA LEU A 8 22.03 -5.33 -9.11
C LEU A 8 21.63 -5.61 -7.66
N VAL A 9 21.22 -6.85 -7.35
CA VAL A 9 20.89 -7.26 -5.98
C VAL A 9 22.13 -7.25 -5.10
N VAL A 10 23.24 -7.83 -5.56
CA VAL A 10 24.51 -7.85 -4.83
C VAL A 10 25.02 -6.42 -4.65
N ALA A 11 24.99 -5.59 -5.68
CA ALA A 11 25.34 -4.17 -5.58
C ALA A 11 24.45 -3.44 -4.57
N GLY A 12 23.13 -3.68 -4.59
CA GLY A 12 22.21 -3.13 -3.61
C GLY A 12 22.53 -3.56 -2.18
N LEU A 13 22.83 -4.85 -1.95
CA LEU A 13 23.22 -5.38 -0.64
C LEU A 13 24.56 -4.79 -0.16
N VAL A 14 25.55 -4.68 -1.05
CA VAL A 14 26.84 -4.06 -0.74
C VAL A 14 26.66 -2.60 -0.38
N LEU A 15 25.86 -1.86 -1.16
CA LEU A 15 25.54 -0.47 -0.88
C LEU A 15 24.84 -0.35 0.48
N VAL A 16 23.82 -1.17 0.78
CA VAL A 16 23.18 -1.20 2.11
C VAL A 16 24.19 -1.49 3.21
N GLY A 17 25.08 -2.47 3.03
CA GLY A 17 26.14 -2.79 3.98
C GLY A 17 27.08 -1.61 4.23
N VAL A 18 27.50 -0.91 3.18
CA VAL A 18 28.31 0.31 3.26
C VAL A 18 27.54 1.43 3.97
N GLY A 19 26.26 1.62 3.67
CA GLY A 19 25.41 2.61 4.32
C GLY A 19 25.22 2.34 5.81
N VAL A 20 24.99 1.08 6.19
CA VAL A 20 24.90 0.65 7.59
C VAL A 20 26.25 0.83 8.30
N ALA A 21 27.35 0.42 7.68
CA ALA A 21 28.69 0.59 8.25
C ALA A 21 29.05 2.07 8.43
N ALA A 22 28.71 2.94 7.47
CA ALA A 22 28.91 4.37 7.57
C ALA A 22 28.04 4.99 8.68
N ALA A 23 26.78 4.58 8.81
CA ALA A 23 25.87 5.03 9.87
C ALA A 23 26.37 4.60 11.27
N VAL A 24 26.74 3.33 11.43
CA VAL A 24 27.27 2.79 12.70
C VAL A 24 28.61 3.42 13.05
N GLY A 25 29.51 3.57 12.08
CA GLY A 25 30.81 4.24 12.27
C GLY A 25 30.64 5.70 12.68
N GLN A 26 29.70 6.42 12.05
CA GLN A 26 29.40 7.80 12.41
C GLN A 26 28.80 7.90 13.82
N ALA A 27 27.85 7.03 14.18
CA ALA A 27 27.24 7.01 15.52
C ALA A 27 28.25 6.61 16.61
N GLY A 28 29.12 5.64 16.34
CA GLY A 28 30.14 5.16 17.29
C GLY A 28 31.36 6.06 17.42
N SER A 29 31.57 7.01 16.51
CA SER A 29 32.74 7.90 16.52
C SER A 29 32.76 8.91 17.67
N GLY A 30 31.62 9.17 18.32
CA GLY A 30 31.48 10.24 19.32
C GLY A 30 31.70 11.66 18.78
N ALA A 31 31.99 11.81 17.48
CA ALA A 31 32.38 13.05 16.84
C ALA A 31 31.20 13.85 16.25
N GLN A 32 29.96 13.49 16.58
CA GLN A 32 28.78 14.20 16.09
C GLN A 32 28.59 15.48 16.93
N PRO A 33 28.74 16.68 16.35
CA PRO A 33 28.60 17.94 17.11
C PRO A 33 27.12 18.33 17.30
N TRP A 34 26.20 17.37 17.20
CA TRP A 34 24.77 17.57 17.03
C TRP A 34 23.98 16.79 18.08
N GLY A 35 22.82 17.30 18.49
CA GLY A 35 21.88 16.56 19.35
C GLY A 35 21.40 15.25 18.72
N ASN A 36 20.92 14.31 19.54
CA ASN A 36 20.51 12.97 19.11
C ASN A 36 19.47 12.98 17.98
N GLU A 37 18.51 13.91 18.02
CA GLU A 37 17.46 14.05 17.00
C GLU A 37 18.03 14.45 15.65
N LEU A 38 19.02 15.34 15.64
CA LEU A 38 19.68 15.80 14.41
C LEU A 38 20.59 14.70 13.86
N SER A 39 21.32 14.00 14.72
CA SER A 39 22.13 12.83 14.34
C SER A 39 21.27 11.72 13.68
N ASP A 40 20.14 11.39 14.28
CA ASP A 40 19.19 10.40 13.75
C ASP A 40 18.62 10.84 12.39
N ASN A 41 18.32 12.13 12.22
CA ASN A 41 17.86 12.68 10.95
C ASN A 41 18.94 12.57 9.85
N PHE A 42 20.17 13.01 10.11
CA PHE A 42 21.25 12.90 9.13
C PHE A 42 21.53 11.45 8.76
N THR A 43 21.49 10.54 9.72
CA THR A 43 21.63 9.11 9.49
C THR A 43 20.54 8.59 8.55
N PHE A 44 19.28 8.94 8.83
CA PHE A 44 18.16 8.58 7.96
C PHE A 44 18.33 9.11 6.53
N VAL A 45 18.66 10.39 6.38
CA VAL A 45 18.79 11.00 5.05
C VAL A 45 19.94 10.38 4.25
N LYS A 46 21.09 10.12 4.90
CA LYS A 46 22.22 9.41 4.28
C LYS A 46 21.87 7.95 3.90
N ALA A 47 20.97 7.31 4.64
CA ALA A 47 20.50 5.96 4.35
C ALA A 47 19.54 5.89 3.14
N LEU A 48 18.91 6.99 2.73
CA LEU A 48 17.86 7.00 1.69
C LEU A 48 18.27 6.34 0.36
N PRO A 49 19.44 6.65 -0.24
CA PRO A 49 19.83 6.04 -1.52
C PRO A 49 19.95 4.51 -1.40
N PHE A 50 20.43 4.04 -0.26
CA PHE A 50 20.59 2.62 0.04
C PHE A 50 19.26 1.91 0.23
N VAL A 51 18.36 2.49 1.02
CA VAL A 51 17.01 1.98 1.26
C VAL A 51 16.21 1.90 -0.04
N VAL A 52 16.24 2.97 -0.85
CA VAL A 52 15.52 3.03 -2.14
C VAL A 52 16.17 2.07 -3.14
N GLY A 53 17.50 2.06 -3.27
CA GLY A 53 18.22 1.16 -4.17
C GLY A 53 17.97 -0.31 -3.85
N PHE A 54 17.95 -0.67 -2.57
CA PHE A 54 17.61 -2.02 -2.13
C PHE A 54 16.15 -2.37 -2.42
N GLY A 55 15.22 -1.43 -2.23
CA GLY A 55 13.82 -1.57 -2.64
C GLY A 55 13.72 -1.89 -4.14
N VAL A 56 14.39 -1.12 -5.00
CA VAL A 56 14.44 -1.36 -6.45
C VAL A 56 14.95 -2.77 -6.77
N ALA A 57 16.04 -3.20 -6.15
CA ALA A 57 16.61 -4.54 -6.32
C ALA A 57 15.63 -5.65 -5.91
N VAL A 58 14.92 -5.48 -4.80
CA VAL A 58 13.89 -6.43 -4.36
C VAL A 58 12.68 -6.42 -5.30
N GLY A 59 12.25 -5.26 -5.79
CA GLY A 59 11.19 -5.15 -6.79
C GLY A 59 11.51 -5.90 -8.09
N LEU A 60 12.77 -5.83 -8.54
CA LEU A 60 13.29 -6.64 -9.65
C LEU A 60 13.16 -8.15 -9.37
N LEU A 61 13.51 -8.61 -8.17
CA LEU A 61 13.36 -10.01 -7.78
C LEU A 61 11.88 -10.43 -7.71
N MET A 62 11.02 -9.60 -7.13
CA MET A 62 9.58 -9.84 -7.02
C MET A 62 8.93 -10.05 -8.39
N SER A 63 9.33 -9.25 -9.40
CA SER A 63 8.79 -9.35 -10.77
C SER A 63 8.99 -10.72 -11.41
N ARG A 64 10.02 -11.49 -11.02
CA ARG A 64 10.29 -12.84 -11.54
C ARG A 64 9.24 -13.86 -11.12
N THR A 65 8.48 -13.58 -10.06
CA THR A 65 7.41 -14.45 -9.57
C THR A 65 6.04 -14.09 -10.13
N TYR A 66 5.99 -13.10 -11.02
CA TYR A 66 4.77 -12.64 -11.66
C TYR A 66 4.21 -13.68 -12.65
N GLY A 67 2.89 -13.79 -12.69
CA GLY A 67 2.17 -14.71 -13.57
C GLY A 67 0.89 -15.24 -12.93
N ALA A 68 -0.19 -15.28 -13.72
CA ALA A 68 -1.42 -15.94 -13.30
C ALA A 68 -1.16 -17.45 -13.16
N LYS A 69 -1.48 -18.01 -12.00
CA LYS A 69 -1.43 -19.45 -11.75
C LYS A 69 -2.78 -19.93 -11.28
N VAL A 70 -3.25 -21.02 -11.87
CA VAL A 70 -4.41 -21.77 -11.40
C VAL A 70 -3.88 -23.05 -10.77
N ARG A 71 -4.33 -23.37 -9.57
CA ARG A 71 -3.95 -24.58 -8.85
C ARG A 71 -4.88 -25.73 -9.24
N ALA A 72 -4.45 -26.98 -9.03
CA ALA A 72 -5.21 -28.17 -9.41
C ALA A 72 -6.61 -28.26 -8.76
N ASP A 73 -6.82 -27.62 -7.61
CA ASP A 73 -8.11 -27.52 -6.92
C ASP A 73 -8.98 -26.34 -7.39
N GLY A 74 -8.64 -25.72 -8.53
CA GLY A 74 -9.37 -24.59 -9.10
C GLY A 74 -9.09 -23.23 -8.44
N ALA A 75 -8.25 -23.17 -7.40
CA ALA A 75 -7.89 -21.89 -6.77
C ALA A 75 -7.08 -21.00 -7.72
N VAL A 76 -7.46 -19.72 -7.80
CA VAL A 76 -6.78 -18.74 -8.65
C VAL A 76 -5.83 -17.90 -7.79
N ARG A 77 -4.60 -17.72 -8.28
CA ARG A 77 -3.64 -16.81 -7.65
C ARG A 77 -4.09 -15.37 -7.83
N ARG A 78 -4.61 -14.76 -6.75
CA ARG A 78 -5.01 -13.34 -6.75
C ARG A 78 -3.79 -12.42 -6.65
N TRP A 79 -2.82 -12.76 -5.81
CA TRP A 79 -1.64 -11.92 -5.58
C TRP A 79 -0.36 -12.67 -5.95
N SER A 80 0.65 -11.97 -6.46
CA SER A 80 1.98 -12.60 -6.54
C SER A 80 2.56 -12.73 -5.11
N PRO A 81 3.43 -13.71 -4.84
CA PRO A 81 4.15 -13.79 -3.56
C PRO A 81 4.89 -12.49 -3.23
N GLY A 82 5.48 -11.84 -4.25
CA GLY A 82 6.09 -10.53 -4.09
C GLY A 82 5.10 -9.46 -3.62
N THR A 83 3.89 -9.42 -4.18
CA THR A 83 2.85 -8.47 -3.77
C THR A 83 2.43 -8.68 -2.32
N VAL A 84 2.29 -9.94 -1.88
CA VAL A 84 2.01 -10.29 -0.48
C VAL A 84 3.12 -9.82 0.44
N PHE A 85 4.38 -10.14 0.10
CA PHE A 85 5.54 -9.69 0.87
C PHE A 85 5.59 -8.16 0.98
N GLY A 86 5.47 -7.45 -0.14
CA GLY A 86 5.49 -5.99 -0.18
C GLY A 86 4.37 -5.36 0.66
N HIS A 87 3.19 -5.96 0.67
CA HIS A 87 2.08 -5.51 1.51
C HIS A 87 2.42 -5.61 3.00
N TRP A 88 2.91 -6.76 3.48
CA TRP A 88 3.25 -6.94 4.90
C TRP A 88 4.43 -6.10 5.36
N VAL A 89 5.43 -5.90 4.50
CA VAL A 89 6.54 -4.99 4.79
C VAL A 89 6.04 -3.55 4.89
N LEU A 90 5.16 -3.10 3.98
CA LEU A 90 4.54 -1.78 4.07
C LEU A 90 3.73 -1.63 5.37
N THR A 91 2.95 -2.66 5.74
CA THR A 91 2.20 -2.70 7.00
C THR A 91 3.12 -2.56 8.22
N LEU A 92 4.25 -3.28 8.25
CA LEU A 92 5.24 -3.15 9.32
C LEU A 92 5.81 -1.72 9.39
N GLY A 93 6.12 -1.12 8.25
CA GLY A 93 6.56 0.27 8.17
C GLY A 93 5.54 1.23 8.76
N PHE A 94 4.25 1.04 8.45
CA PHE A 94 3.17 1.84 9.03
C PHE A 94 2.97 1.63 10.52
N VAL A 95 3.08 0.39 11.03
CA VAL A 95 3.00 0.09 12.46
C VAL A 95 4.07 0.84 13.26
N LEU A 96 5.24 1.08 12.68
CA LEU A 96 6.31 1.83 13.33
C LEU A 96 6.18 3.35 13.12
N ALA A 97 5.92 3.80 11.89
CA ALA A 97 5.95 5.21 11.53
C ALA A 97 4.68 5.97 11.94
N LEU A 98 3.49 5.36 11.85
CA LEU A 98 2.23 6.07 12.11
C LEU A 98 2.05 6.40 13.60
N PRO A 99 2.21 5.46 14.55
CA PRO A 99 2.01 5.80 15.96
C PRO A 99 3.03 6.84 16.45
N THR A 100 4.28 6.73 16.00
CA THR A 100 5.34 7.70 16.35
C THR A 100 5.14 9.06 15.71
N GLY A 101 4.66 9.11 14.46
CA GLY A 101 4.30 10.37 13.78
C GLY A 101 3.07 11.03 14.40
N MET A 102 2.04 10.25 14.75
CA MET A 102 0.87 10.74 15.48
C MET A 102 1.26 11.27 16.85
N TRP A 103 2.17 10.59 17.55
CA TRP A 103 2.69 11.07 18.83
C TRP A 103 3.40 12.42 18.71
N GLN A 104 4.31 12.56 17.73
CA GLN A 104 4.98 13.84 17.48
C GLN A 104 3.99 14.97 17.18
N TYR A 105 2.91 14.66 16.47
CA TYR A 105 1.82 15.60 16.21
C TYR A 105 1.04 15.97 17.48
N LEU A 106 0.63 14.98 18.28
CA LEU A 106 -0.13 15.21 19.52
C LEU A 106 0.72 15.90 20.59
N GLY A 107 2.00 15.54 20.73
CA GLY A 107 2.92 16.23 21.63
C GLY A 107 3.14 17.69 21.22
N GLY A 108 3.15 17.99 19.92
CA GLY A 108 3.29 19.36 19.43
C GLY A 108 2.04 20.25 19.58
N ILE A 109 0.83 19.66 19.54
CA ILE A 109 -0.44 20.43 19.59
C ILE A 109 -1.11 20.38 20.95
N LEU A 110 -1.09 19.22 21.61
CA LEU A 110 -1.78 18.96 22.87
C LEU A 110 -0.81 18.98 24.06
N ASP A 111 0.47 19.29 23.85
CA ASP A 111 1.52 19.33 24.88
C ASP A 111 1.58 18.06 25.74
N VAL A 112 1.29 16.91 25.12
CA VAL A 112 1.31 15.61 25.79
C VAL A 112 2.75 15.13 25.88
N ASN A 113 3.29 15.12 27.09
CA ASN A 113 4.66 14.71 27.37
C ASN A 113 4.66 13.33 28.04
N LEU A 114 5.25 12.33 27.38
CA LEU A 114 5.60 11.05 28.01
C LEU A 114 6.98 11.16 28.66
N PRO A 115 7.28 10.38 29.71
CA PRO A 115 8.62 10.26 30.28
C PRO A 115 9.54 9.42 29.37
N ILE A 116 9.44 9.61 28.05
CA ILE A 116 10.22 8.92 27.03
C ILE A 116 10.93 10.00 26.20
N PRO A 117 12.26 9.92 26.04
CA PRO A 117 13.01 10.88 25.26
C PRO A 117 12.50 11.02 23.81
N LEU A 118 12.36 12.27 23.35
CA LEU A 118 11.81 12.57 22.03
C LEU A 118 12.60 11.93 20.87
N TYR A 119 13.93 11.83 20.99
CA TYR A 119 14.76 11.18 19.98
C TYR A 119 14.36 9.73 19.70
N LEU A 120 13.82 8.98 20.69
CA LEU A 120 13.37 7.60 20.48
C LEU A 120 12.17 7.54 19.53
N PHE A 121 11.24 8.49 19.64
CA PHE A 121 10.12 8.60 18.69
C PHE A 121 10.62 8.90 17.29
N TYR A 122 11.56 9.83 17.14
CA TYR A 122 12.17 10.13 15.84
C TYR A 122 12.89 8.92 15.25
N ARG A 123 13.67 8.19 16.05
CA ARG A 123 14.39 6.99 15.62
C ARG A 123 13.47 5.92 15.09
N VAL A 124 12.43 5.56 15.86
CA VAL A 124 11.46 4.55 15.44
C VAL A 124 10.66 5.03 14.22
N HIS A 125 10.32 6.33 14.17
CA HIS A 125 9.67 6.91 12.99
C HIS A 125 10.54 6.79 11.75
N TYR A 126 11.84 7.11 11.81
CA TYR A 126 12.76 7.00 10.69
C TYR A 126 13.01 5.55 10.25
N ILE A 127 13.04 4.60 11.19
CA ILE A 127 13.08 3.15 10.86
C ILE A 127 11.81 2.76 10.10
N GLY A 128 10.64 3.12 10.61
CA GLY A 128 9.36 2.86 9.94
C GLY A 128 9.28 3.51 8.56
N ALA A 129 9.69 4.78 8.45
CA ALA A 129 9.74 5.51 7.19
C ALA A 129 10.69 4.86 6.18
N SER A 130 11.84 4.36 6.63
CA SER A 130 12.77 3.60 5.78
C SER A 130 12.12 2.33 5.22
N ILE A 131 11.39 1.59 6.05
CA ILE A 131 10.67 0.39 5.62
C ILE A 131 9.57 0.73 4.62
N VAL A 132 8.82 1.83 4.84
CA VAL A 132 7.81 2.32 3.88
C VAL A 132 8.46 2.69 2.55
N LEU A 133 9.55 3.47 2.56
CA LEU A 133 10.27 3.87 1.35
C LEU A 133 10.82 2.68 0.58
N PHE A 134 11.39 1.70 1.28
CA PHE A 134 11.82 0.43 0.71
C PHE A 134 10.64 -0.29 0.03
N ALA A 135 9.51 -0.45 0.71
CA ALA A 135 8.33 -1.14 0.18
C ALA A 135 7.74 -0.42 -1.03
N VAL A 136 7.66 0.91 -1.00
CA VAL A 136 7.20 1.74 -2.12
C VAL A 136 8.15 1.60 -3.31
N ALA A 137 9.46 1.71 -3.11
CA ALA A 137 10.45 1.55 -4.18
C ALA A 137 10.39 0.14 -4.81
N ALA A 138 10.24 -0.90 -3.99
CA ALA A 138 10.07 -2.27 -4.45
C ALA A 138 8.78 -2.45 -5.25
N PHE A 139 7.67 -1.91 -4.77
CA PHE A 139 6.37 -2.02 -5.42
C PHE A 139 6.32 -1.26 -6.75
N VAL A 140 6.83 -0.03 -6.80
CA VAL A 140 6.92 0.77 -8.03
C VAL A 140 7.80 0.08 -9.06
N SER A 141 8.95 -0.46 -8.66
CA SER A 141 9.83 -1.21 -9.55
C SER A 141 9.17 -2.48 -10.07
N TYR A 142 8.49 -3.23 -9.19
CA TYR A 142 7.69 -4.40 -9.57
C TYR A 142 6.62 -4.04 -10.60
N LEU A 143 5.83 -2.97 -10.39
CA LEU A 143 4.79 -2.53 -11.32
C LEU A 143 5.38 -2.10 -12.66
N TYR A 144 6.50 -1.36 -12.64
CA TYR A 144 7.19 -0.91 -13.84
C TYR A 144 7.64 -2.10 -14.70
N LEU A 145 8.22 -3.13 -14.09
CA LEU A 145 8.77 -4.29 -14.79
C LEU A 145 7.71 -5.29 -15.27
N THR A 146 6.65 -5.49 -14.48
CA THR A 146 5.59 -6.43 -14.82
C THR A 146 4.55 -5.83 -15.75
N GLY A 147 4.46 -4.49 -15.81
CA GLY A 147 3.39 -3.79 -16.52
C GLY A 147 2.00 -4.11 -15.93
N ASP A 148 1.91 -4.60 -14.69
CA ASP A 148 0.66 -5.02 -14.08
C ASP A 148 -0.28 -3.81 -13.87
N ARG A 149 -1.31 -3.72 -14.72
CA ARG A 149 -2.35 -2.68 -14.65
C ARG A 149 -3.64 -3.19 -14.02
N SER A 150 -3.61 -4.34 -13.35
CA SER A 150 -4.84 -4.98 -12.87
C SER A 150 -5.60 -4.14 -11.84
N LEU A 151 -4.91 -3.32 -11.04
CA LEU A 151 -5.50 -2.39 -10.06
C LEU A 151 -5.84 -1.01 -10.62
N VAL A 152 -5.54 -0.73 -11.89
CA VAL A 152 -5.83 0.55 -12.54
C VAL A 152 -7.05 0.39 -13.46
N VAL A 153 -7.82 1.46 -13.60
CA VAL A 153 -8.90 1.53 -14.60
C VAL A 153 -8.26 1.54 -16.01
N PRO A 154 -8.60 0.58 -16.89
CA PRO A 154 -8.09 0.60 -18.26
C PRO A 154 -8.51 1.87 -19.00
N ARG A 155 -7.64 2.36 -19.89
CA ARG A 155 -7.92 3.56 -20.71
C ARG A 155 -9.25 3.38 -21.46
N GLY A 156 -10.09 4.41 -21.45
CA GLY A 156 -11.41 4.40 -22.08
C GLY A 156 -12.50 3.64 -21.31
N GLN A 157 -12.19 2.97 -20.20
CA GLN A 157 -13.18 2.17 -19.43
C GLN A 157 -13.70 2.86 -18.17
N TRP A 158 -13.47 4.16 -18.01
CA TRP A 158 -13.93 4.93 -16.84
C TRP A 158 -15.44 4.88 -16.68
N GLY A 159 -16.23 5.08 -17.75
CA GLY A 159 -17.70 5.01 -17.67
C GLY A 159 -18.19 3.67 -17.10
N ARG A 160 -17.65 2.55 -17.61
CA ARG A 160 -17.94 1.20 -17.10
C ARG A 160 -17.54 1.03 -15.63
N HIS A 161 -16.38 1.54 -15.22
CA HIS A 161 -15.90 1.38 -13.84
C HIS A 161 -16.64 2.28 -12.85
N LEU A 162 -17.04 3.48 -13.26
CA LEU A 162 -17.88 4.37 -12.48
C LEU A 162 -19.30 3.78 -12.33
N LEU A 163 -19.84 3.17 -13.38
CA LEU A 163 -21.09 2.40 -13.33
C LEU A 163 -21.00 1.23 -12.37
N GLY A 164 -19.94 0.42 -12.49
CA GLY A 164 -19.67 -0.69 -11.60
C GLY A 164 -19.56 -0.26 -10.13
N LEU A 165 -18.86 0.84 -9.87
CA LEU A 165 -18.74 1.43 -8.53
C LEU A 165 -20.12 1.85 -7.99
N ALA A 166 -20.97 2.48 -8.82
CA ALA A 166 -22.31 2.86 -8.40
C ALA A 166 -23.14 1.67 -7.89
N TYR A 167 -23.00 0.49 -8.51
CA TYR A 167 -23.66 -0.73 -8.06
C TYR A 167 -23.05 -1.32 -6.78
N GLU A 168 -21.77 -1.07 -6.50
CA GLU A 168 -21.10 -1.50 -5.26
C GLU A 168 -21.41 -0.58 -4.05
N LEU A 169 -21.89 0.64 -4.30
CA LEU A 169 -22.28 1.57 -3.24
C LEU A 169 -23.60 1.17 -2.55
N PRO A 170 -23.77 1.51 -1.25
CA PRO A 170 -25.04 1.40 -0.56
C PRO A 170 -26.16 2.15 -1.30
N PRO A 171 -27.43 1.68 -1.24
CA PRO A 171 -28.55 2.31 -1.93
C PRO A 171 -28.70 3.81 -1.67
N SER A 172 -28.44 4.25 -0.43
CA SER A 172 -28.49 5.65 0.00
C SER A 172 -27.45 6.55 -0.70
N LEU A 173 -26.31 5.99 -1.09
CA LEU A 173 -25.22 6.70 -1.77
C LEU A 173 -25.26 6.52 -3.29
N ARG A 174 -25.80 5.40 -3.77
CA ARG A 174 -25.87 5.06 -5.20
C ARG A 174 -26.54 6.15 -6.03
N GLY A 175 -27.73 6.60 -5.65
CA GLY A 175 -28.47 7.62 -6.42
C GLY A 175 -27.78 8.98 -6.45
N ARG A 176 -27.21 9.40 -5.31
CA ARG A 176 -26.44 10.65 -5.20
C ARG A 176 -25.19 10.63 -6.07
N TYR A 177 -24.43 9.53 -5.99
CA TYR A 177 -23.24 9.30 -6.79
C TYR A 177 -23.57 9.26 -8.29
N ALA A 178 -24.62 8.53 -8.68
CA ALA A 178 -25.03 8.41 -10.06
C ALA A 178 -25.46 9.76 -10.66
N LYS A 179 -26.19 10.58 -9.89
CA LYS A 179 -26.55 11.95 -10.28
C LYS A 179 -25.32 12.84 -10.44
N LEU A 180 -24.40 12.82 -9.47
CA LEU A 180 -23.21 13.66 -9.46
C LEU A 180 -22.28 13.36 -10.65
N LEU A 181 -22.05 12.09 -10.94
CA LEU A 181 -21.13 11.65 -11.99
C LEU A 181 -21.82 11.30 -13.32
N ARG A 182 -23.11 11.60 -13.45
CA ARG A 182 -23.95 11.34 -14.64
C ARG A 182 -23.85 9.88 -15.12
N VAL A 183 -23.88 8.95 -14.17
CA VAL A 183 -23.84 7.51 -14.45
C VAL A 183 -25.26 6.99 -14.68
N ASP A 184 -25.47 6.32 -15.81
CA ASP A 184 -26.77 5.73 -16.16
C ASP A 184 -26.97 4.36 -15.51
N LEU A 185 -27.77 4.32 -14.45
CA LEU A 185 -28.12 3.09 -13.70
C LEU A 185 -29.15 2.19 -14.41
N ARG A 186 -29.61 2.56 -15.61
CA ARG A 186 -30.44 1.68 -16.45
C ARG A 186 -29.60 0.65 -17.19
N GLN A 187 -28.30 0.93 -17.33
CA GLN A 187 -27.36 0.00 -17.96
C GLN A 187 -27.14 -1.23 -17.08
N PRO A 188 -26.94 -2.42 -17.66
CA PRO A 188 -26.72 -3.63 -16.88
C PRO A 188 -25.45 -3.52 -16.02
N ARG A 189 -25.49 -4.15 -14.83
CA ARG A 189 -24.33 -4.21 -13.93
C ARG A 189 -23.14 -4.86 -14.65
N PRO A 190 -21.99 -4.16 -14.78
CA PRO A 190 -20.82 -4.75 -15.42
C PRO A 190 -20.24 -5.85 -14.51
N PRO A 191 -19.76 -6.97 -15.06
CA PRO A 191 -19.13 -8.01 -14.26
C PRO A 191 -17.82 -7.50 -13.67
N ALA A 192 -17.61 -7.79 -12.39
CA ALA A 192 -16.36 -7.50 -11.69
C ALA A 192 -15.24 -8.45 -12.17
N GLY A 193 -14.03 -7.90 -12.30
CA GLY A 193 -12.85 -8.67 -12.67
C GLY A 193 -12.15 -9.27 -11.46
N LYS A 194 -10.83 -9.40 -11.57
CA LYS A 194 -9.94 -9.80 -10.46
C LYS A 194 -10.08 -8.89 -9.21
N PHE A 195 -10.37 -7.62 -9.45
CA PHE A 195 -10.60 -6.59 -8.44
C PHE A 195 -11.97 -5.95 -8.65
N THR A 196 -12.58 -5.54 -7.56
CA THR A 196 -13.83 -4.77 -7.50
C THR A 196 -13.66 -3.38 -8.13
N PHE A 197 -14.78 -2.74 -8.45
CA PHE A 197 -14.75 -1.38 -8.97
C PHE A 197 -14.29 -0.39 -7.90
N TYR A 198 -14.65 -0.62 -6.63
CA TYR A 198 -14.14 0.13 -5.48
C TYR A 198 -12.62 0.08 -5.36
N GLU A 199 -12.03 -1.12 -5.44
CA GLU A 199 -10.58 -1.31 -5.36
C GLU A 199 -9.84 -0.48 -6.43
N LYS A 200 -10.37 -0.44 -7.66
CA LYS A 200 -9.74 0.24 -8.80
C LYS A 200 -9.97 1.74 -8.88
N VAL A 201 -11.16 2.20 -8.50
CA VAL A 201 -11.58 3.60 -8.69
C VAL A 201 -11.26 4.45 -7.46
N VAL A 202 -11.41 3.88 -6.26
CA VAL A 202 -11.30 4.63 -5.01
C VAL A 202 -10.08 4.18 -4.24
N GLU A 203 -10.00 2.91 -3.89
CA GLU A 203 -9.04 2.42 -2.90
C GLU A 203 -7.60 2.57 -3.40
N PHE A 204 -7.23 1.91 -4.49
CA PHE A 204 -5.86 1.91 -5.00
C PHE A 204 -5.36 3.31 -5.42
N PRO A 205 -6.14 4.12 -6.18
CA PRO A 205 -5.71 5.47 -6.52
C PRO A 205 -5.55 6.38 -5.30
N SER A 206 -6.48 6.35 -4.34
CA SER A 206 -6.37 7.20 -3.14
C SER A 206 -5.18 6.81 -2.26
N TRP A 207 -4.92 5.51 -2.10
CA TRP A 207 -3.71 5.01 -1.43
C TRP A 207 -2.44 5.50 -2.13
N SER A 208 -2.39 5.42 -3.46
CA SER A 208 -1.22 5.84 -4.24
C SER A 208 -0.94 7.34 -4.08
N ILE A 209 -1.99 8.17 -4.13
CA ILE A 209 -1.89 9.63 -3.96
C ILE A 209 -1.39 9.98 -2.56
N VAL A 210 -1.99 9.40 -1.51
CA VAL A 210 -1.60 9.74 -0.13
C VAL A 210 -0.21 9.23 0.23
N LEU A 211 0.19 8.05 -0.28
CA LEU A 211 1.54 7.53 -0.13
C LEU A 211 2.58 8.41 -0.82
N ALA A 212 2.29 8.88 -2.04
CA ALA A 212 3.16 9.83 -2.73
C ALA A 212 3.27 11.14 -1.96
N LEU A 213 2.14 11.68 -1.48
CA LEU A 213 2.11 12.93 -0.71
C LEU A 213 2.93 12.83 0.58
N ILE A 214 2.71 11.79 1.41
CA ILE A 214 3.45 11.64 2.67
C ILE A 214 4.94 11.40 2.43
N THR A 215 5.28 10.66 1.36
CA THR A 215 6.67 10.40 0.98
C THR A 215 7.38 11.68 0.57
N ILE A 216 6.84 12.43 -0.39
CA ILE A 216 7.44 13.67 -0.90
C ILE A 216 7.62 14.69 0.23
N THR A 217 6.56 14.92 1.00
CA THR A 217 6.60 15.87 2.12
C THR A 217 7.56 15.43 3.22
N GLY A 218 7.64 14.11 3.50
CA GLY A 218 8.59 13.55 4.46
C GLY A 218 10.04 13.72 4.03
N LEU A 219 10.33 13.50 2.75
CA LEU A 219 11.66 13.72 2.17
C LEU A 219 12.08 15.19 2.23
N ILE A 220 11.17 16.13 1.93
CA ILE A 220 11.44 17.58 2.08
C ILE A 220 11.76 17.92 3.53
N LYS A 221 10.97 17.43 4.48
CA LYS A 221 11.20 17.66 5.92
C LYS A 221 12.52 17.07 6.39
N ALA A 222 12.87 15.88 5.92
CA ALA A 222 14.12 15.23 6.30
C ALA A 222 15.33 15.94 5.67
N GLY A 223 15.24 16.33 4.40
CA GLY A 223 16.30 16.99 3.65
C GLY A 223 16.62 18.43 4.06
N ARG A 224 15.80 19.07 4.92
CA ARG A 224 15.94 20.47 5.32
C ARG A 224 17.29 20.83 5.97
N TYR A 225 18.02 19.84 6.46
CA TYR A 225 19.35 20.01 7.08
C TYR A 225 20.51 19.78 6.10
N LEU A 226 20.23 19.26 4.90
CA LEU A 226 21.22 19.07 3.84
C LEU A 226 21.14 20.14 2.76
N ILE A 227 19.93 20.58 2.44
CA ILE A 227 19.68 21.58 1.41
C ILE A 227 18.84 22.71 2.01
N PRO A 228 19.12 23.97 1.63
CA PRO A 228 18.31 25.09 2.08
C PRO A 228 16.91 24.96 1.49
N VAL A 229 15.93 24.68 2.34
CA VAL A 229 14.50 24.62 1.97
C VAL A 229 13.85 25.94 2.37
N PRO A 230 13.20 26.67 1.43
CA PRO A 230 12.50 27.91 1.77
C PRO A 230 11.46 27.69 2.88
N GLY A 231 11.34 28.62 3.83
CA GLY A 231 10.48 28.47 5.00
C GLY A 231 9.02 28.15 4.66
N PHE A 232 8.45 28.80 3.63
CA PHE A 232 7.11 28.52 3.14
C PHE A 232 6.95 27.08 2.61
N VAL A 233 7.96 26.57 1.89
CA VAL A 233 7.96 25.19 1.37
C VAL A 233 8.01 24.19 2.51
N LEU A 234 8.84 24.44 3.53
CA LEU A 234 8.93 23.58 4.72
C LEU A 234 7.63 23.59 5.53
N TRP A 235 6.99 24.76 5.67
CA TRP A 235 5.70 24.90 6.31
C TRP A 235 4.63 24.09 5.56
N LEU A 236 4.52 24.28 4.24
CA LEU A 236 3.56 23.54 3.40
C LEU A 236 3.82 22.03 3.48
N ALA A 237 5.08 21.60 3.36
CA ALA A 237 5.44 20.19 3.48
C ALA A 237 5.06 19.64 4.86
N SER A 238 5.28 20.38 5.94
CA SER A 238 4.91 19.96 7.29
C SER A 238 3.40 19.80 7.46
N THR A 239 2.63 20.79 7.02
CA THR A 239 1.16 20.77 7.05
C THR A 239 0.59 19.62 6.22
N LEU A 240 1.08 19.45 4.99
CA LEU A 240 0.63 18.38 4.09
C LEU A 240 1.05 16.99 4.57
N HIS A 241 2.21 16.85 5.21
CA HIS A 241 2.66 15.57 5.77
C HIS A 241 1.72 15.10 6.89
N VAL A 242 1.34 16.02 7.78
CA VAL A 242 0.38 15.75 8.85
C VAL A 242 -1.00 15.43 8.28
N ALA A 243 -1.49 16.22 7.31
CA ALA A 243 -2.75 15.95 6.65
C ALA A 243 -2.76 14.58 5.98
N ALA A 244 -1.66 14.20 5.30
CA ALA A 244 -1.51 12.89 4.69
C ALA A 244 -1.52 11.76 5.73
N MET A 245 -0.87 11.95 6.88
CA MET A 245 -0.91 10.99 8.00
C MET A 245 -2.35 10.76 8.47
N VAL A 246 -3.12 11.83 8.70
CA VAL A 246 -4.53 11.73 9.10
C VAL A 246 -5.35 10.98 8.04
N ILE A 247 -5.15 11.30 6.76
CA ILE A 247 -5.82 10.60 5.66
C ILE A 247 -5.43 9.12 5.63
N ILE A 248 -4.16 8.77 5.89
CA ILE A 248 -3.70 7.37 5.97
C ILE A 248 -4.41 6.64 7.10
N VAL A 249 -4.56 7.24 8.29
CA VAL A 249 -5.30 6.62 9.40
C VAL A 249 -6.74 6.34 9.00
N ILE A 250 -7.43 7.31 8.40
CA ILE A 250 -8.80 7.13 7.88
C ILE A 250 -8.83 6.03 6.82
N LYS A 251 -7.84 5.99 5.91
CA LYS A 251 -7.75 4.97 4.86
C LYS A 251 -7.45 3.58 5.40
N LEU A 252 -6.66 3.44 6.46
CA LEU A 252 -6.47 2.18 7.16
C LEU A 252 -7.79 1.68 7.73
N LEU A 253 -8.55 2.53 8.42
CA LEU A 253 -9.86 2.16 8.97
C LEU A 253 -10.84 1.73 7.85
N ASP A 254 -10.89 2.47 6.75
CA ASP A 254 -11.70 2.13 5.58
C ASP A 254 -11.23 0.81 4.92
N HIS A 255 -9.91 0.60 4.80
CA HIS A 255 -9.34 -0.63 4.28
C HIS A 255 -9.68 -1.84 5.16
N LEU A 256 -9.58 -1.72 6.49
CA LEU A 256 -9.95 -2.78 7.43
C LEU A 256 -11.45 -3.06 7.42
N ARG A 257 -12.28 -2.01 7.39
CA ARG A 257 -13.74 -2.13 7.20
C ARG A 257 -14.08 -2.87 5.92
N TYR A 258 -13.35 -2.61 4.83
CA TYR A 258 -13.57 -3.26 3.54
C TYR A 258 -13.08 -4.72 3.54
N THR A 259 -11.94 -5.00 4.17
CA THR A 259 -11.31 -6.32 4.08
C THR A 259 -11.77 -7.33 5.12
N PHE A 260 -12.03 -6.92 6.38
CA PHE A 260 -12.40 -7.86 7.44
C PHE A 260 -13.69 -8.66 7.18
N PRO A 261 -14.78 -8.08 6.67
CA PRO A 261 -15.97 -8.86 6.31
C PRO A 261 -15.74 -9.82 5.14
N ARG A 262 -14.62 -9.68 4.41
CA ARG A 262 -14.25 -10.47 3.24
C ARG A 262 -13.03 -11.32 3.56
N TRP A 263 -13.18 -12.26 4.48
CA TRP A 263 -12.08 -13.11 4.99
C TRP A 263 -11.28 -13.81 3.88
N SER A 264 -11.90 -14.12 2.74
CA SER A 264 -11.19 -14.66 1.56
C SER A 264 -10.11 -13.72 1.02
N LEU A 265 -10.26 -12.40 1.17
CA LEU A 265 -9.22 -11.41 0.85
C LEU A 265 -8.06 -11.46 1.85
N MET A 266 -8.36 -11.63 3.14
CA MET A 266 -7.35 -11.80 4.19
C MET A 266 -6.56 -13.10 4.00
N GLY A 267 -7.26 -14.20 3.64
CA GLY A 267 -6.62 -15.44 3.21
C GLY A 267 -5.76 -15.25 1.96
N ALA A 268 -6.22 -14.47 0.98
CA ALA A 268 -5.47 -14.24 -0.25
C ALA A 268 -4.21 -13.37 -0.04
N ILE A 269 -4.25 -12.36 0.83
CA ILE A 269 -3.09 -11.51 1.13
C ILE A 269 -2.07 -12.19 2.05
N THR A 270 -2.42 -13.32 2.66
CA THR A 270 -1.48 -14.16 3.44
C THR A 270 -0.95 -15.32 2.61
N THR A 271 -1.79 -15.95 1.79
CA THR A 271 -1.44 -17.20 1.09
C THR A 271 -1.22 -17.06 -0.41
N THR A 272 -1.52 -15.91 -1.02
CA THR A 272 -1.58 -15.62 -2.47
C THR A 272 -2.81 -16.16 -3.22
N TRP A 273 -3.56 -17.09 -2.63
CA TRP A 273 -4.60 -17.87 -3.32
C TRP A 273 -6.02 -17.48 -2.91
N MET A 274 -6.96 -17.62 -3.85
CA MET A 274 -8.39 -17.43 -3.60
C MET A 274 -9.21 -18.54 -4.26
N LYS A 275 -10.08 -19.19 -3.49
CA LYS A 275 -10.89 -20.35 -3.94
C LYS A 275 -12.17 -19.96 -4.71
N GLU A 276 -12.70 -18.76 -4.50
CA GLU A 276 -13.87 -18.22 -5.23
C GLU A 276 -13.52 -16.88 -5.83
N ARG A 277 -14.14 -16.47 -6.96
CA ARG A 277 -14.17 -15.05 -7.33
C ARG A 277 -14.92 -14.30 -6.25
N ALA A 278 -14.39 -13.15 -5.80
CA ALA A 278 -15.03 -12.37 -4.74
C ALA A 278 -16.47 -12.08 -5.19
N PRO A 279 -17.49 -12.47 -4.40
CA PRO A 279 -18.84 -12.07 -4.71
C PRO A 279 -18.88 -10.55 -4.76
N ALA A 280 -19.63 -10.04 -5.73
CA ALA A 280 -19.97 -8.64 -5.75
C ALA A 280 -20.60 -8.28 -4.39
N PRO A 281 -20.31 -7.10 -3.80
CA PRO A 281 -21.05 -6.63 -2.63
C PRO A 281 -22.56 -6.73 -2.94
N GLY A 282 -23.30 -7.49 -2.12
CA GLY A 282 -24.72 -7.77 -2.30
C GLY A 282 -25.10 -9.22 -2.70
N GLN A 283 -24.15 -10.11 -2.96
CA GLN A 283 -24.42 -11.55 -3.06
C GLN A 283 -24.10 -12.21 -1.72
N SER A 284 -25.11 -12.35 -0.85
CA SER A 284 -25.01 -13.23 0.31
C SER A 284 -24.93 -14.68 -0.16
N SER A 285 -24.22 -15.50 0.60
CA SER A 285 -24.05 -16.96 0.41
C SER A 285 -25.37 -17.76 0.36
N SER A 286 -26.53 -17.11 0.55
CA SER A 286 -27.86 -17.72 0.53
C SER A 286 -28.38 -18.06 -0.87
N GLU A 287 -27.81 -17.52 -1.96
CA GLU A 287 -28.28 -17.85 -3.32
C GLU A 287 -27.70 -19.17 -3.87
N ARG A 288 -26.68 -19.76 -3.22
CA ARG A 288 -26.10 -21.03 -3.66
C ARG A 288 -26.80 -22.28 -3.17
N SER A 289 -27.75 -22.18 -2.24
CA SER A 289 -28.54 -23.34 -1.78
C SER A 289 -29.80 -23.60 -2.60
N GLY A 290 -30.08 -22.82 -3.66
CA GLY A 290 -31.36 -22.87 -4.39
C GLY A 290 -31.35 -23.53 -5.77
N THR A 291 -30.22 -24.03 -6.27
CA THR A 291 -30.12 -24.55 -7.66
C THR A 291 -29.46 -25.93 -7.76
N SER A 292 -29.88 -26.84 -6.88
CA SER A 292 -29.57 -28.27 -7.01
C SER A 292 -30.74 -29.14 -6.53
N ALA A 293 -31.94 -28.92 -7.08
CA ALA A 293 -33.07 -29.84 -6.94
C ALA A 293 -34.20 -29.51 -7.94
N ALA A 294 -33.94 -29.62 -9.24
CA ALA A 294 -35.00 -29.71 -10.25
C ALA A 294 -34.44 -30.39 -11.49
N GLY A 295 -34.57 -31.72 -11.55
CA GLY A 295 -34.11 -32.46 -12.72
C GLY A 295 -34.02 -33.98 -12.60
N VAL A 296 -34.84 -34.64 -11.77
CA VAL A 296 -35.14 -36.07 -11.95
C VAL A 296 -36.55 -36.33 -11.45
N ALA A 297 -37.53 -36.34 -12.36
CA ALA A 297 -38.81 -36.99 -12.15
C ALA A 297 -39.39 -37.40 -13.51
N GLY A 298 -39.68 -38.70 -13.67
CA GLY A 298 -40.68 -39.20 -14.61
C GLY A 298 -40.16 -40.18 -15.66
N GLY A 299 -40.31 -41.47 -15.40
CA GLY A 299 -40.19 -42.51 -16.43
C GLY A 299 -40.06 -43.93 -15.90
N GLY A 300 -41.03 -44.39 -15.11
CA GLY A 300 -41.21 -45.80 -14.76
C GLY A 300 -42.55 -46.33 -15.29
N ASP A 301 -42.51 -47.55 -15.79
CA ASP A 301 -43.56 -48.56 -16.00
C ASP A 301 -44.60 -48.34 -17.12
N THR A 302 -44.35 -48.97 -18.28
CA THR A 302 -45.00 -50.21 -18.76
C THR A 302 -44.10 -50.89 -19.80
#